data_AF-A0A9N9DMG3-F1
#
_entry.id   AF-A0A9N9DMG3-F1
#
_cell.length_a   1.000
_cell.length_b   1.000
_cell.length_c   1.000
_cell.angle_alpha   90.00
_cell.angle_beta   90.00
_cell.angle_gamma   90.00
#
_symmetry.space_group_name_H-M   'P 1'
#
loop_
_entity.id
_entity.type
_entity.pdbx_description
1 polymer ?
#
loop_
_entity_poly.entity_id
_entity_poly.type
_entity_poly.pdbx_seq_one_letter_code
_entity_poly.pdbx_strand_id
1 'polypeptide(L)' 'DKIKKYETERLIKYLREDSKSEGLELNNNFFTKLEEKEITDSSFLKLTRWDFKEYEITLGQALELENYIKRLDE' A
#
# COMPACT_ATOMS: atom_id res chain seq x y z
N ASP A 1 16.53 9.41 -8.97
CA ASP A 1 15.99 8.06 -8.74
C ASP A 1 14.67 7.89 -9.50
N LYS A 2 14.68 7.91 -10.84
CA LYS A 2 13.43 7.94 -11.65
C LYS A 2 12.70 6.59 -11.68
N ILE A 3 13.44 5.50 -11.44
CA ILE A 3 12.92 4.14 -11.45
C ILE A 3 12.01 3.92 -10.24
N LYS A 4 12.46 4.28 -9.02
CA LYS A 4 11.64 4.14 -7.81
C LYS A 4 10.34 4.94 -7.88
N LYS A 5 10.40 6.17 -8.38
CA LYS A 5 9.20 6.99 -8.58
C LYS A 5 8.21 6.33 -9.54
N TYR A 6 8.68 5.82 -10.67
CA TYR A 6 7.84 5.07 -11.61
C TYR A 6 7.22 3.81 -10.99
N GLU A 7 7.99 3.05 -10.22
CA GLU A 7 7.49 1.87 -9.51
C GLU A 7 6.43 2.26 -8.47
N THR A 8 6.67 3.31 -7.68
CA THR A 8 5.72 3.83 -6.69
C THR A 8 4.41 4.28 -7.34
N GLU A 9 4.48 5.02 -8.45
CA GLU A 9 3.29 5.44 -9.20
C GLU A 9 2.50 4.24 -9.75
N ARG A 10 3.21 3.20 -10.23
CA ARG A 10 2.61 1.95 -10.70
C ARG A 10 1.90 1.21 -9.58
N LEU A 11 2.54 1.09 -8.40
CA LEU A 11 1.95 0.50 -7.20
C LEU A 11 0.65 1.22 -6.81
N ILE A 12 0.69 2.55 -6.72
CA ILE A 12 -0.47 3.36 -6.34
C ILE A 12 -1.61 3.14 -7.33
N LYS A 13 -1.31 3.11 -8.64
CA LYS A 13 -2.33 2.85 -9.66
C LYS A 13 -2.97 1.46 -9.48
N TYR A 14 -2.13 0.44 -9.31
CA TYR A 14 -2.59 -0.93 -9.07
C TYR A 14 -3.50 -1.01 -7.84
N LEU A 15 -3.06 -0.49 -6.70
CA LEU A 15 -3.83 -0.50 -5.46
C LEU A 15 -5.14 0.28 -5.58
N ARG A 16 -5.20 1.39 -6.32
CA ARG A 16 -6.46 2.13 -6.53
C ARG A 16 -7.51 1.36 -7.34
N GLU A 17 -7.05 0.49 -8.23
CA GLU A 17 -7.92 -0.38 -9.03
C GLU A 17 -8.35 -1.60 -8.20
N ASP A 18 -7.38 -2.27 -7.58
CA ASP A 18 -7.58 -3.58 -6.92
C ASP A 18 -8.20 -3.47 -5.51
N SER A 19 -7.93 -2.39 -4.77
CA SER A 19 -8.55 -2.16 -3.45
C SER A 19 -10.07 -2.14 -3.51
N LYS A 20 -10.65 -1.70 -4.63
CA LYS A 20 -12.10 -1.65 -4.81
C LYS A 20 -12.71 -3.05 -4.97
N SER A 21 -12.04 -3.95 -5.70
CA SER A 21 -12.48 -5.34 -5.83
C SER A 21 -12.32 -6.11 -4.53
N GLU A 22 -11.28 -5.81 -3.76
CA GLU A 22 -10.98 -6.48 -2.49
C GLU A 22 -11.73 -5.89 -1.28
N GLY A 23 -12.50 -4.81 -1.48
CA GLY A 23 -13.24 -4.14 -0.40
C GLY A 23 -12.33 -3.41 0.60
N LEU A 24 -11.09 -3.07 0.22
CA LEU A 24 -10.16 -2.35 1.07
C LEU A 24 -10.51 -0.86 1.12
N GLU A 25 -10.73 -0.34 2.33
CA GLU A 25 -11.01 1.07 2.55
C GLU A 25 -9.71 1.90 2.67
N LEU A 26 -9.02 2.11 1.55
CA LEU A 26 -7.81 2.95 1.51
C LEU A 26 -8.14 4.41 1.20
N ASN A 27 -7.66 5.33 2.04
CA ASN A 27 -7.88 6.77 1.87
C ASN A 27 -6.75 7.45 1.06
N ASN A 28 -6.94 8.71 0.68
CA ASN A 28 -5.92 9.44 -0.09
C ASN A 28 -4.61 9.65 0.69
N ASN A 29 -4.66 9.81 2.01
CA ASN A 29 -3.46 10.03 2.84
C ASN A 29 -2.54 8.82 2.79
N PHE A 30 -3.09 7.60 2.77
CA PHE A 30 -2.34 6.37 2.56
C PHE A 30 -1.52 6.42 1.26
N PHE A 31 -2.14 6.79 0.13
CA PHE A 31 -1.46 6.88 -1.16
C PHE A 31 -0.40 7.99 -1.18
N THR A 32 -0.70 9.15 -0.57
CA THR A 32 0.29 10.22 -0.41
C THR A 32 1.50 9.74 0.37
N LYS A 33 1.31 8.95 1.43
CA LYS A 33 2.41 8.40 2.23
C LYS A 33 3.26 7.39 1.48
N LEU A 34 2.66 6.58 0.60
CA LEU A 34 3.41 5.71 -0.31
C LEU A 34 4.30 6.51 -1.26
N GLU A 35 3.75 7.60 -1.83
CA GLU A 35 4.47 8.49 -2.74
C GLU A 35 5.61 9.24 -2.02
N GLU A 36 5.34 9.85 -0.86
CA GLU A 36 6.32 10.58 -0.05
C GLU A 36 7.50 9.70 0.37
N LYS A 37 7.22 8.43 0.70
CA LYS A 37 8.23 7.44 1.13
C LYS A 37 8.87 6.68 -0.04
N GLU A 38 8.47 6.98 -1.29
CA GLU A 38 8.90 6.27 -2.52
C GLU A 38 8.83 4.74 -2.37
N ILE A 39 7.71 4.24 -1.85
CA ILE A 39 7.51 2.80 -1.62
C ILE A 39 7.31 2.09 -2.96
N THR A 40 8.29 1.27 -3.33
CA THR A 40 8.22 0.38 -4.49
C THR A 40 7.43 -0.90 -4.19
N ASP A 41 6.97 -1.60 -5.23
CA ASP A 41 6.25 -2.88 -5.13
C ASP A 41 6.96 -3.86 -4.18
N SER A 42 8.29 -4.00 -4.33
CA SER A 42 9.10 -4.93 -3.52
C SER A 42 9.19 -4.55 -2.04
N SER A 43 9.12 -3.26 -1.73
CA SER A 43 9.12 -2.76 -0.35
C SER A 43 7.73 -2.88 0.26
N PHE A 44 6.69 -2.60 -0.54
CA PHE A 44 5.30 -2.72 -0.14
C PHE A 44 4.95 -4.13 0.36
N LEU A 45 5.38 -5.17 -0.37
CA LEU A 45 5.14 -6.58 0.01
C LEU A 45 5.79 -6.98 1.34
N LYS A 46 6.71 -6.18 1.87
CA LYS A 46 7.38 -6.43 3.16
C LYS A 46 6.78 -5.63 4.32
N LEU A 47 5.86 -4.72 4.03
CA LEU A 47 5.21 -3.90 5.06
C LEU A 47 4.27 -4.74 5.91
N THR A 48 4.30 -4.49 7.21
CA THR A 48 3.42 -5.10 8.20
C THR A 48 2.35 -4.11 8.64
N ARG A 49 1.34 -4.60 9.38
CA ARG A 49 0.35 -3.72 10.01
C ARG A 49 0.96 -2.62 10.90
N TRP A 50 2.17 -2.85 11.43
CA TRP A 50 2.85 -1.88 12.30
C TRP A 50 3.44 -0.74 11.48
N ASP A 51 3.99 -1.04 10.29
CA ASP A 51 4.48 -0.02 9.37
C ASP A 51 3.33 0.86 8.87
N PHE A 52 2.17 0.26 8.61
CA PHE A 52 0.97 0.97 8.16
C PHE A 52 0.36 1.91 9.19
N LYS A 53 0.73 1.84 10.47
CA LYS A 53 0.28 2.83 11.47
C LYS A 53 0.75 4.24 11.16
N GLU A 54 1.84 4.39 10.42
CA GLU A 54 2.35 5.70 10.00
C GLU A 54 1.63 6.27 8.76
N TYR A 55 0.67 5.53 8.20
CA TYR A 55 -0.01 5.86 6.95
C TYR A 55 -1.40 6.47 7.15
N GLU A 56 -1.69 6.94 8.38
CA GLU A 56 -2.96 7.58 8.74
C GLU A 56 -4.20 6.74 8.39
N ILE A 57 -4.06 5.41 8.53
CA ILE A 57 -5.15 4.44 8.46
C ILE A 57 -5.39 3.82 9.84
N THR A 58 -6.59 3.28 10.03
CA THR A 58 -6.95 2.59 11.28
C THR A 58 -6.21 1.26 11.43
N LEU A 59 -6.14 0.73 12.65
CA LEU A 59 -5.57 -0.59 12.89
C LEU A 59 -6.33 -1.71 12.14
N GLY A 60 -7.65 -1.57 11.98
CA GLY A 60 -8.46 -2.52 11.20
C GLY A 60 -8.05 -2.53 9.72
N GLN A 61 -7.97 -1.35 9.11
CA GLN A 61 -7.51 -1.21 7.72
C GLN A 61 -6.08 -1.73 7.54
N ALA A 62 -5.19 -1.47 8.50
CA ALA A 62 -3.82 -1.99 8.47
C ALA A 62 -3.75 -3.53 8.54
N LEU A 63 -4.64 -4.16 9.30
CA LEU A 63 -4.76 -5.63 9.36
C LEU A 63 -5.30 -6.21 8.05
N GLU A 64 -6.32 -5.59 7.47
CA GLU A 64 -6.88 -5.99 6.18
C GLU A 64 -5.83 -5.90 5.07
N LEU A 65 -5.05 -4.81 5.07
CA LEU A 65 -3.97 -4.59 4.10
C LEU A 65 -2.82 -5.59 4.27
N GLU A 66 -2.43 -5.91 5.52
CA GLU A 66 -1.43 -6.95 5.80
C GLU A 66 -1.90 -8.33 5.30
N ASN A 67 -3.19 -8.65 5.47
CA ASN A 67 -3.75 -9.90 4.96
C ASN A 67 -3.85 -9.91 3.43
N TYR A 68 -4.17 -8.77 2.82
CA TYR A 68 -4.17 -8.62 1.37
C TYR A 68 -2.78 -8.85 0.78
N ILE A 69 -1.74 -8.24 1.35
CA ILE A 69 -0.34 -8.46 0.92
C ILE A 69 0.04 -9.93 0.98
N LYS A 70 -0.33 -10.64 2.06
CA LYS A 70 -0.07 -12.08 2.18
C LYS A 70 -0.72 -12.90 1.07
N ARG A 71 -1.93 -12.53 0.62
CA ARG A 71 -2.61 -13.21 -0.51
C ARG A 71 -1.95 -12.93 -1.86
N LEU A 72 -1.23 -11.81 -2.00
CA LEU A 72 -0.50 -11.50 -3.23
C LEU A 72 0.83 -12.26 -3.35
N ASP A 73 1.37 -12.75 -2.23
CA ASP A 73 2.64 -13.49 -2.17
C ASP A 73 2.45 -15.02 -2.23
N GLU A 74 1.19 -15.49 -2.28
CA GLU A 74 0.78 -16.89 -2.50
C GLU A 74 0.60 -17.21 -3.99
#